data_AF-A0A1M7ZVG0-F1
#
_entry.id   AF-A0A1M7ZVG0-F1
#
_cell.length_a   1.000
_cell.length_b   1.000
_cell.length_c   1.000
_cell.angle_alpha   90.00
_cell.angle_beta   90.00
_cell.angle_gamma   90.00
#
_symmetry.space_group_name_H-M   'P 1'
#
loop_
_entity.id
_entity.type
_entity.pdbx_description
1 polymer ?
#
loop_
_entity_poly.entity_id
_entity_poly.type
_entity_poly.pdbx_seq_one_letter_code
_entity_poly.pdbx_strand_id
1 'polypeptide(L)'
;MTLEPVNDFFSNIKEKLTNPFFSTLIFVWLVRNWELVYSIFNFDECYTLETKKQFIVSYYRDKTIVEELFINIGIALLLMLLGYIMLFLTRTFTTWFDFSLMPSVTGKVITSKVVQRELYDEVFKERNEYAEKYEEQRKLVRDSSKEYDEITKNYQVQSSTVSVLTTKVNELTSENAQNMTEINRLTINETNLTNEIKRIKNDNSNLLDFKGFQEVQNYQYLQIISHYRPVQTKEHLPKIVKELYDNLVKNGLLNEFYSVAQFLTNGGDVATKKIERMVELKAVYKFKNSNEYRLTPSGNFLYINWVVLVGVG
;
A
#
# COMPACT_ATOMS: atom_id res chain seq x y z
N MET A 1 -51.51 64.00 -87.31
CA MET A 1 -50.45 63.36 -88.12
C MET A 1 -49.18 64.17 -87.90
N THR A 2 -48.02 63.51 -87.77
CA THR A 2 -46.64 64.08 -87.73
C THR A 2 -45.99 64.49 -86.39
N LEU A 3 -46.20 63.77 -85.29
CA LEU A 3 -45.26 63.80 -84.13
C LEU A 3 -44.41 62.52 -83.99
N GLU A 4 -44.82 61.40 -84.59
CA GLU A 4 -44.04 60.16 -84.60
C GLU A 4 -42.64 60.32 -85.20
N PRO A 5 -42.44 60.96 -86.38
CA PRO A 5 -41.11 61.04 -86.98
C PRO A 5 -40.12 61.86 -86.15
N VAL A 6 -40.63 62.87 -85.44
CA VAL A 6 -39.82 63.74 -84.59
C VAL A 6 -39.41 62.99 -83.31
N ASN A 7 -40.35 62.25 -82.71
CA ASN A 7 -40.07 61.49 -81.49
C ASN A 7 -39.10 60.32 -81.77
N ASP A 8 -39.23 59.66 -82.92
CA ASP A 8 -38.33 58.59 -83.35
C ASP A 8 -36.92 59.10 -83.68
N PHE A 9 -36.80 60.35 -84.16
CA PHE A 9 -35.50 60.98 -84.39
C PHE A 9 -34.80 61.31 -83.06
N PHE A 10 -35.52 61.90 -82.10
CA PHE A 10 -34.96 62.23 -80.79
C PHE A 10 -34.62 60.98 -79.96
N SER A 11 -35.42 59.91 -80.07
CA SER A 11 -35.12 58.64 -79.38
C SER A 11 -33.84 58.00 -79.93
N ASN A 12 -33.66 57.97 -81.25
CA ASN A 12 -32.43 57.48 -81.90
C ASN A 12 -31.19 58.30 -81.53
N ILE A 13 -31.31 59.63 -81.45
CA ILE A 13 -30.22 60.49 -80.99
C ILE A 13 -29.89 60.22 -79.52
N LYS A 14 -30.90 60.08 -78.67
CA LYS A 14 -30.72 59.80 -77.25
C LYS A 14 -30.04 58.45 -77.02
N GLU A 15 -30.42 57.42 -77.75
CA GLU A 15 -29.80 56.09 -77.66
C GLU A 15 -28.32 56.15 -78.08
N LYS A 16 -28.00 56.85 -79.17
CA LYS A 16 -26.61 57.04 -79.62
C LYS A 16 -25.79 57.91 -78.67
N LEU A 17 -26.36 58.98 -78.10
CA LEU A 17 -25.70 59.82 -77.09
C LEU A 17 -25.47 59.12 -75.75
N THR A 18 -26.26 58.08 -75.45
CA THR A 18 -26.06 57.25 -74.25
C THR A 18 -24.76 56.44 -74.33
N ASN A 19 -24.28 56.15 -75.55
CA ASN A 19 -22.98 55.54 -75.73
C ASN A 19 -21.86 56.57 -75.45
N PRO A 20 -20.99 56.33 -74.46
CA PRO A 20 -19.92 57.25 -74.08
C PRO A 20 -18.99 57.63 -75.23
N PHE A 21 -18.78 56.72 -76.19
CA PHE A 21 -17.95 56.99 -77.37
C PHE A 21 -18.57 58.03 -78.28
N PHE A 22 -19.85 57.88 -78.63
CA PHE A 22 -20.54 58.82 -79.52
C PHE A 22 -20.68 60.19 -78.87
N SER A 23 -20.96 60.24 -77.56
CA SER A 23 -21.00 61.49 -76.81
C SER A 23 -19.64 62.22 -76.84
N THR A 24 -18.55 61.49 -76.57
CA THR A 24 -17.19 62.03 -76.64
C THR A 24 -16.81 62.45 -78.06
N LEU A 25 -17.19 61.67 -79.07
CA LEU A 25 -16.93 61.97 -80.48
C LEU A 25 -17.66 63.23 -80.94
N ILE A 26 -18.93 63.40 -80.57
CA ILE A 26 -19.71 64.61 -80.86
C ILE A 26 -19.08 65.81 -80.14
N PHE A 27 -18.68 65.65 -78.88
CA PHE A 27 -17.99 66.71 -78.13
C PHE A 27 -16.67 67.12 -78.79
N VAL A 28 -15.82 66.17 -79.15
CA VAL A 28 -14.56 66.42 -79.86
C VAL A 28 -14.81 67.11 -81.20
N TRP A 29 -15.82 66.65 -81.95
CA TRP A 29 -16.19 67.26 -83.23
C TRP A 29 -16.63 68.71 -83.05
N LEU A 30 -17.48 69.01 -82.06
CA LEU A 30 -17.94 70.37 -81.75
C LEU A 30 -16.78 71.29 -81.39
N VAL A 31 -15.85 70.81 -80.56
CA VAL A 31 -14.67 71.60 -80.13
C VAL A 31 -13.70 71.82 -81.31
N ARG A 32 -13.44 70.81 -82.13
CA ARG A 32 -12.52 70.95 -83.28
C ARG A 32 -13.12 71.76 -84.43
N ASN A 33 -14.43 71.73 -84.59
CA ASN A 33 -15.16 72.50 -85.60
C ASN A 33 -15.89 73.68 -84.96
N TRP A 34 -15.33 74.27 -83.89
CA TRP A 34 -15.99 75.34 -83.15
C TRP A 34 -16.31 76.55 -84.03
N GLU A 35 -15.47 76.87 -85.02
CA GLU A 35 -15.70 77.95 -85.98
C GLU A 35 -16.96 77.70 -86.83
N LEU A 36 -17.14 76.46 -87.29
CA LEU A 36 -18.33 76.05 -88.03
C LEU A 36 -19.57 76.13 -87.15
N VAL A 37 -19.50 75.56 -85.94
CA VAL A 37 -20.60 75.60 -84.96
C VAL A 37 -20.99 77.05 -84.64
N TYR A 38 -19.99 77.89 -84.37
CA TYR A 38 -20.19 79.32 -84.11
C TYR A 38 -20.85 80.02 -85.29
N SER A 39 -20.39 79.77 -86.52
CA SER A 39 -20.97 80.39 -87.73
C SER A 39 -22.43 79.98 -88.00
N ILE A 40 -22.81 78.76 -87.61
CA ILE A 40 -24.19 78.23 -87.74
C ILE A 40 -25.12 78.91 -86.74
N PHE A 41 -24.68 79.08 -85.49
CA PHE A 41 -25.53 79.63 -84.43
C PHE A 41 -25.51 81.16 -84.33
N ASN A 42 -24.46 81.84 -84.81
CA ASN A 42 -24.35 83.29 -84.76
C ASN A 42 -24.70 83.93 -86.11
N PHE A 43 -25.81 84.66 -86.20
CA PHE A 43 -26.20 85.45 -87.37
C PHE A 43 -25.95 86.93 -87.08
N ASP A 44 -24.78 87.45 -87.45
CA ASP A 44 -24.60 88.90 -87.42
C ASP A 44 -25.47 89.53 -88.52
N GLU A 45 -26.13 90.64 -88.19
CA GLU A 45 -27.06 91.36 -89.09
C GLU A 45 -26.41 91.81 -90.41
N CYS A 46 -25.08 91.91 -90.44
CA CYS A 46 -24.30 92.38 -91.58
C CYS A 46 -23.94 91.29 -92.61
N TYR A 47 -24.18 90.00 -92.34
CA TYR A 47 -23.84 88.92 -93.28
C TYR A 47 -25.07 88.38 -94.01
N THR A 48 -25.00 88.37 -95.34
CA THR A 48 -26.03 87.72 -96.17
C THR A 48 -25.93 86.20 -96.05
N LEU A 49 -27.07 85.51 -96.23
CA LEU A 49 -27.13 84.04 -96.27
C LEU A 49 -26.13 83.44 -97.27
N GLU A 50 -25.87 84.15 -98.37
CA GLU A 50 -24.95 83.70 -99.41
C GLU A 50 -23.50 83.71 -98.92
N THR A 51 -23.10 84.73 -98.16
CA THR A 51 -21.78 84.80 -97.53
C THR A 51 -21.55 83.63 -96.57
N LYS A 52 -22.58 83.22 -95.81
CA LYS A 52 -22.49 82.05 -94.92
C LYS A 52 -22.36 80.73 -95.68
N LYS A 53 -23.11 80.55 -96.77
CA LYS A 53 -22.97 79.35 -97.62
C LYS A 53 -21.56 79.26 -98.18
N GLN A 54 -21.02 80.39 -98.68
CA GLN A 54 -19.65 80.45 -99.17
C GLN A 54 -18.62 80.12 -98.09
N PHE A 55 -18.81 80.61 -96.86
CA PHE A 55 -17.98 80.24 -95.72
C PHE A 55 -17.99 78.73 -95.48
N ILE A 56 -19.17 78.10 -95.37
CA ILE A 56 -19.29 76.65 -95.16
C ILE A 56 -18.60 75.86 -96.29
N VAL A 57 -18.81 76.26 -97.55
CA VAL A 57 -18.16 75.61 -98.70
C VAL A 57 -16.65 75.77 -98.62
N SER A 58 -16.14 76.96 -98.28
CA SER A 58 -14.70 77.20 -98.13
C SER A 58 -14.09 76.40 -96.97
N TYR A 59 -14.83 76.27 -95.86
CA TYR A 59 -14.39 75.53 -94.67
C TYR A 59 -14.17 74.03 -94.97
N TYR A 60 -15.00 73.45 -95.84
CA TYR A 60 -14.88 72.04 -96.26
C TYR A 60 -14.02 71.84 -97.52
N ARG A 61 -13.63 72.91 -98.24
CA ARG A 61 -12.87 72.80 -99.49
C ARG A 61 -11.50 72.18 -99.29
N ASP A 62 -10.83 72.56 -98.21
CA ASP A 62 -9.45 72.14 -97.93
C ASP A 62 -9.37 70.94 -96.97
N LYS A 63 -10.52 70.42 -96.53
CA LYS A 63 -10.61 69.34 -95.54
C LYS A 63 -11.14 68.06 -96.17
N THR A 64 -10.34 67.00 -96.14
CA THR A 64 -10.82 65.67 -96.49
C THR A 64 -11.73 65.16 -95.37
N ILE A 65 -13.03 65.01 -95.64
CA ILE A 65 -14.05 64.59 -94.65
C ILE A 65 -13.63 63.31 -93.92
N VAL A 66 -13.06 62.35 -94.67
CA VAL A 66 -12.63 61.05 -94.13
C VAL A 66 -11.46 61.20 -93.15
N GLU A 67 -10.46 62.01 -93.50
CA GLU A 67 -9.29 62.25 -92.66
C GLU A 67 -9.69 62.95 -91.36
N GLU A 68 -10.50 64.00 -91.45
CA GLU A 68 -10.99 64.72 -90.28
C GLU A 68 -11.84 63.83 -89.37
N LEU A 69 -12.65 62.95 -89.95
CA LEU A 69 -13.44 61.97 -89.18
C LEU A 69 -12.52 61.01 -88.42
N PHE A 70 -11.49 60.46 -89.05
CA PHE A 70 -10.54 59.57 -88.37
C PHE A 70 -9.74 60.28 -87.28
N ILE A 71 -9.34 61.54 -87.50
CA ILE A 71 -8.66 62.34 -86.47
C ILE A 71 -9.61 62.57 -85.28
N ASN A 72 -10.88 62.91 -85.53
CA ASN A 72 -11.88 63.06 -84.47
C ASN A 72 -12.09 61.75 -83.69
N ILE A 73 -12.20 60.63 -84.40
CA ILE A 73 -12.31 59.30 -83.78
C ILE A 73 -11.07 58.98 -82.93
N GLY A 74 -9.87 59.24 -83.44
CA GLY A 74 -8.61 59.01 -82.71
C GLY A 74 -8.51 59.83 -81.43
N ILE A 75 -8.85 61.12 -81.49
CA ILE A 75 -8.85 62.00 -80.32
C ILE A 75 -9.94 61.58 -79.33
N ALA A 76 -11.14 61.22 -79.79
CA ALA A 76 -12.22 60.74 -78.92
C ALA A 76 -11.85 59.44 -78.20
N LEU A 77 -11.22 58.50 -78.89
CA LEU A 77 -10.70 57.27 -78.27
C LEU A 77 -9.62 57.57 -77.23
N LEU A 78 -8.70 58.48 -77.52
CA LEU A 78 -7.65 58.89 -76.58
C LEU A 78 -8.25 59.53 -75.31
N LEU A 79 -9.21 60.44 -75.47
CA LEU A 79 -9.90 61.08 -74.34
C LEU A 79 -10.68 60.07 -73.50
N MET A 80 -11.38 59.12 -74.13
CA MET A 80 -12.04 58.03 -73.40
C MET A 80 -11.04 57.18 -72.64
N LEU A 81 -9.91 56.80 -73.27
CA LEU A 81 -8.86 56.02 -72.62
C LEU A 81 -8.33 56.76 -71.39
N LEU A 82 -8.06 58.06 -71.52
CA LEU A 82 -7.61 58.91 -70.42
C LEU A 82 -8.65 58.98 -69.30
N GLY A 83 -9.93 59.11 -69.65
CA GLY A 83 -11.04 59.04 -68.69
C GLY A 83 -11.09 57.72 -67.93
N TYR A 84 -10.93 56.58 -68.62
CA TYR A 84 -10.86 55.27 -67.97
C TYR A 84 -9.64 55.11 -67.07
N ILE A 85 -8.48 55.61 -67.49
CA ILE A 85 -7.27 55.63 -66.65
C ILE A 85 -7.53 56.45 -65.38
N MET A 86 -8.15 57.62 -65.49
CA MET A 86 -8.50 58.44 -64.33
C MET A 86 -9.48 57.74 -63.38
N LEU A 87 -10.51 57.07 -63.91
CA LEU A 87 -11.44 56.27 -63.11
C LEU A 87 -10.73 55.11 -62.40
N PHE A 88 -9.83 54.42 -63.12
CA PHE A 88 -9.02 53.35 -62.56
C PHE A 88 -8.09 53.86 -61.45
N LEU A 89 -7.41 54.97 -61.67
CA LEU A 89 -6.54 55.60 -60.68
C LEU A 89 -7.34 56.03 -59.44
N THR A 90 -8.52 56.63 -59.64
CA THR A 90 -9.41 57.02 -58.53
C THR A 90 -9.81 55.79 -57.71
N ARG A 91 -10.24 54.71 -58.38
CA ARG A 91 -10.63 53.47 -57.69
C ARG A 91 -9.46 52.83 -56.95
N THR A 92 -8.29 52.79 -57.57
CA THR A 92 -7.06 52.27 -56.96
C THR A 92 -6.67 53.13 -55.76
N PHE A 93 -6.76 54.45 -55.86
CA PHE A 93 -6.48 55.37 -54.77
C PHE A 93 -7.46 55.20 -53.61
N THR A 94 -8.77 55.14 -53.87
CA THR A 94 -9.78 54.87 -52.82
C THR A 94 -9.54 53.54 -52.15
N THR A 95 -9.29 52.48 -52.91
CA THR A 95 -9.00 51.13 -52.38
C THR A 95 -7.74 51.15 -51.52
N TRP A 96 -6.67 51.79 -52.01
CA TRP A 96 -5.42 51.93 -51.25
C TRP A 96 -5.62 52.73 -49.96
N PHE A 97 -6.42 53.81 -50.00
CA PHE A 97 -6.78 54.58 -48.82
C PHE A 97 -7.55 53.73 -47.80
N ASP A 98 -8.56 52.99 -48.25
CA ASP A 98 -9.38 52.13 -47.39
C ASP A 98 -8.59 50.98 -46.76
N PHE A 99 -7.62 50.40 -47.47
CA PHE A 99 -6.85 49.27 -46.96
C PHE A 99 -5.53 49.66 -46.26
N SER A 100 -4.91 50.77 -46.60
CA SER A 100 -3.62 51.18 -46.02
C SER A 100 -3.77 52.29 -45.00
N LEU A 101 -4.51 53.35 -45.35
CA LEU A 101 -4.61 54.53 -44.52
C LEU A 101 -5.67 54.37 -43.43
N MET A 102 -6.85 53.85 -43.79
CA MET A 102 -7.96 53.72 -42.86
C MET A 102 -7.62 52.81 -41.66
N PRO A 103 -6.92 51.66 -41.79
CA PRO A 103 -6.52 50.87 -40.63
C PRO A 103 -5.44 51.56 -39.79
N SER A 104 -4.54 52.32 -40.41
CA SER A 104 -3.49 53.07 -39.68
C SER A 104 -4.05 54.21 -38.83
N VAL A 105 -5.11 54.87 -39.32
CA VAL A 105 -5.80 55.95 -38.60
C VAL A 105 -6.82 55.38 -37.61
N THR A 106 -7.63 54.41 -38.03
CA THR A 106 -8.70 53.82 -37.20
C THR A 106 -8.13 52.88 -36.13
N GLY A 107 -6.99 52.23 -36.37
CA GLY A 107 -6.27 51.47 -35.36
C GLY A 107 -5.83 52.31 -34.15
N LYS A 108 -5.76 53.64 -34.29
CA LYS A 108 -5.54 54.55 -33.17
C LYS A 108 -6.83 55.01 -32.47
N VAL A 109 -8.01 54.84 -33.08
CA VAL A 109 -9.30 55.40 -32.60
C VAL A 109 -10.28 54.33 -32.12
N ILE A 110 -10.22 53.10 -32.64
CA ILE A 110 -11.11 52.01 -32.27
C ILE A 110 -10.29 50.77 -31.91
N THR A 111 -9.70 50.79 -30.72
CA THR A 111 -8.90 49.67 -30.19
C THR A 111 -9.74 48.44 -29.81
N SER A 112 -11.09 48.50 -29.87
CA SER A 112 -11.93 47.48 -29.21
C SER A 112 -12.78 46.58 -30.12
N LYS A 113 -12.93 46.84 -31.42
CA LYS A 113 -13.93 46.11 -32.24
C LYS A 113 -13.54 45.69 -33.65
N VAL A 114 -12.40 46.14 -34.18
CA VAL A 114 -11.95 45.73 -35.52
C VAL A 114 -10.51 45.23 -35.40
N VAL A 115 -10.36 43.91 -35.43
CA VAL A 115 -9.06 43.23 -35.34
C VAL A 115 -8.65 42.80 -36.75
N GLN A 116 -7.36 42.90 -37.07
CA GLN A 116 -6.82 42.35 -38.31
C GLN A 116 -7.08 40.84 -38.35
N ARG A 117 -7.49 40.32 -39.51
CA ARG A 117 -7.85 38.89 -39.66
C ARG A 117 -6.74 37.94 -39.22
N GLU A 118 -5.49 38.29 -39.50
CA GLU A 118 -4.31 37.50 -39.10
C GLU A 118 -4.22 37.36 -37.57
N LEU A 119 -4.37 38.47 -36.84
CA LEU A 119 -4.39 38.46 -35.38
C LEU A 119 -5.61 37.71 -34.82
N TYR A 120 -6.76 37.78 -35.50
CA TYR A 120 -7.93 36.97 -35.12
C TYR A 120 -7.66 35.47 -35.28
N ASP A 121 -7.09 35.06 -36.43
CA ASP A 121 -6.81 33.66 -36.72
C ASP A 121 -5.74 33.10 -35.76
N GLU A 122 -4.73 33.90 -35.41
CA GLU A 122 -3.72 33.55 -34.39
C GLU A 122 -4.35 33.36 -33.01
N VAL A 123 -5.12 34.34 -32.52
CA VAL A 123 -5.80 34.26 -31.21
C VAL A 123 -6.82 33.13 -31.18
N PHE A 124 -7.51 32.86 -32.29
CA PHE A 124 -8.46 31.75 -32.38
C PHE A 124 -7.74 30.40 -32.31
N LYS A 125 -6.59 30.25 -32.98
CA LYS A 125 -5.76 29.06 -32.91
C LYS A 125 -5.21 28.86 -31.50
N GLU A 126 -4.64 29.90 -30.91
CA GLU A 126 -4.12 29.87 -29.53
C GLU A 126 -5.23 29.52 -28.52
N ARG A 127 -6.43 30.09 -28.66
CA ARG A 127 -7.60 29.74 -27.85
C ARG A 127 -7.96 28.26 -27.96
N ASN A 128 -7.97 27.70 -29.17
CA ASN A 128 -8.28 26.29 -29.37
C ASN A 128 -7.21 25.38 -28.76
N GLU A 129 -5.94 25.70 -28.95
CA GLU A 129 -4.83 24.95 -28.35
C GLU A 129 -4.88 24.99 -26.81
N TYR A 130 -5.18 26.15 -26.21
CA TYR A 130 -5.37 26.24 -24.76
C TYR A 130 -6.61 25.50 -24.28
N ALA A 131 -7.71 25.51 -25.03
CA ALA A 131 -8.91 24.77 -24.67
C ALA A 131 -8.65 23.25 -24.66
N GLU A 132 -7.91 22.75 -25.65
CA GLU A 132 -7.50 21.35 -25.73
C GLU A 132 -6.57 20.97 -24.58
N LYS A 133 -5.50 21.74 -24.34
CA LYS A 133 -4.58 21.54 -23.20
C LYS A 133 -5.32 21.57 -21.86
N TYR A 134 -6.31 22.45 -21.71
CA TYR A 134 -7.10 22.55 -20.49
C TYR A 134 -7.99 21.32 -20.27
N GLU A 135 -8.64 20.80 -21.31
CA GLU A 135 -9.41 19.55 -21.18
C GLU A 135 -8.51 18.34 -20.89
N GLU A 136 -7.32 18.25 -21.50
CA GLU A 136 -6.34 17.22 -21.16
C GLU A 136 -5.94 17.29 -19.69
N GLN A 137 -5.61 18.48 -19.17
CA GLN A 137 -5.29 18.68 -17.76
C GLN A 137 -6.47 18.31 -16.85
N ARG A 138 -7.70 18.70 -17.20
CA ARG A 138 -8.90 18.31 -16.42
C ARG A 138 -9.13 16.81 -16.43
N LYS A 139 -8.85 16.13 -17.54
CA LYS A 139 -8.94 14.66 -17.62
C LYS A 139 -7.90 14.02 -16.71
N LEU A 140 -6.66 14.47 -16.77
CA LEU A 140 -5.57 13.97 -15.93
C LEU A 140 -5.87 14.17 -14.44
N VAL A 141 -6.34 15.35 -14.04
CA VAL A 141 -6.76 15.61 -12.65
C VAL A 141 -7.92 14.71 -12.22
N ARG A 142 -8.91 14.48 -13.09
CA ARG A 142 -10.03 13.55 -12.78
C ARG A 142 -9.56 12.12 -12.59
N ASP A 143 -8.65 11.65 -13.44
CA ASP A 143 -8.15 10.29 -13.36
C ASP A 143 -7.23 10.11 -12.14
N SER A 144 -6.34 11.07 -11.85
CA SER A 144 -5.56 11.08 -10.62
C SER A 144 -6.44 11.15 -9.36
N SER A 145 -7.51 11.96 -9.36
CA SER A 145 -8.43 12.01 -8.22
C SER A 145 -9.10 10.67 -7.95
N LYS A 146 -9.51 9.93 -8.99
CA LYS A 146 -10.07 8.58 -8.83
C LYS A 146 -9.05 7.61 -8.25
N GLU A 147 -7.81 7.66 -8.72
CA GLU A 147 -6.73 6.83 -8.20
C GLU A 147 -6.45 7.15 -6.72
N TYR A 148 -6.41 8.44 -6.35
CA TYR A 148 -6.29 8.87 -4.95
C TYR A 148 -7.44 8.38 -4.07
N ASP A 149 -8.68 8.45 -4.55
CA ASP A 149 -9.85 7.97 -3.82
C ASP A 149 -9.80 6.46 -3.61
N GLU A 150 -9.37 5.70 -4.63
CA GLU A 150 -9.21 4.25 -4.55
C GLU A 150 -8.10 3.86 -3.56
N ILE A 151 -6.94 4.52 -3.63
CA ILE A 151 -5.84 4.33 -2.68
C ILE A 151 -6.30 4.65 -1.26
N THR A 152 -7.03 5.77 -1.08
CA THR A 152 -7.54 6.19 0.24
C THR A 152 -8.51 5.16 0.80
N LYS A 153 -9.42 4.64 -0.03
CA LYS A 153 -10.36 3.59 0.36
C LYS A 153 -9.62 2.31 0.77
N ASN A 154 -8.63 1.89 -0.01
CA ASN A 154 -7.81 0.71 0.28
C ASN A 154 -7.02 0.90 1.58
N TYR A 155 -6.44 2.08 1.80
CA TYR A 155 -5.75 2.42 3.03
C TYR A 155 -6.69 2.39 4.25
N GLN A 156 -7.91 2.91 4.11
CA GLN A 156 -8.90 2.89 5.18
C GLN A 156 -9.33 1.46 5.54
N VAL A 157 -9.52 0.60 4.53
CA VAL A 157 -9.78 -0.83 4.75
C VAL A 157 -8.61 -1.50 5.47
N GLN A 158 -7.38 -1.30 5.00
CA GLN A 158 -6.19 -1.86 5.63
C GLN A 158 -6.01 -1.36 7.06
N SER A 159 -6.18 -0.08 7.31
CA SER A 159 -6.11 0.51 8.66
C SER A 159 -7.17 -0.10 9.59
N SER A 160 -8.37 -0.34 9.08
CA SER A 160 -9.44 -1.00 9.84
C SER A 160 -9.07 -2.45 10.17
N THR A 161 -8.51 -3.19 9.20
CA THR A 161 -8.01 -4.56 9.40
C THR A 161 -6.88 -4.60 10.44
N VAL A 162 -5.91 -3.67 10.35
CA VAL A 162 -4.82 -3.54 11.33
C VAL A 162 -5.39 -3.29 12.72
N SER A 163 -6.35 -2.36 12.86
CA SER A 163 -6.99 -2.11 14.16
C SER A 163 -7.66 -3.36 14.74
N VAL A 164 -8.37 -4.14 13.93
CA VAL A 164 -9.00 -5.40 14.36
C VAL A 164 -7.95 -6.41 14.79
N LEU A 165 -6.88 -6.58 14.01
CA LEU A 165 -5.78 -7.49 14.33
C LEU A 165 -5.05 -7.06 15.61
N THR A 166 -4.83 -5.76 15.82
CA THR A 166 -4.25 -5.23 17.06
C THR A 166 -5.12 -5.55 18.27
N THR A 167 -6.44 -5.34 18.18
CA THR A 167 -7.36 -5.74 19.24
C THR A 167 -7.26 -7.25 19.50
N LYS A 168 -7.20 -8.08 18.45
CA LYS A 168 -7.10 -9.52 18.62
C LYS A 168 -5.79 -9.96 19.26
N VAL A 169 -4.67 -9.32 18.90
CA VAL A 169 -3.37 -9.55 19.54
C VAL A 169 -3.42 -9.17 21.02
N ASN A 170 -4.06 -8.06 21.38
CA ASN A 170 -4.20 -7.65 22.77
C ASN A 170 -5.06 -8.64 23.58
N GLU A 171 -6.16 -9.13 23.00
CA GLU A 171 -6.98 -10.21 23.60
C GLU A 171 -6.14 -11.46 23.88
N LEU A 172 -5.44 -11.96 22.85
CA LEU A 172 -4.59 -13.15 22.97
C LEU A 172 -3.43 -12.96 23.95
N THR A 173 -2.87 -11.75 24.02
CA THR A 173 -1.82 -11.40 24.98
C THR A 173 -2.36 -11.41 26.41
N SER A 174 -3.57 -10.88 26.62
CA SER A 174 -4.25 -10.93 27.92
C SER A 174 -4.62 -12.36 28.32
N GLU A 175 -5.13 -13.16 27.38
CA GLU A 175 -5.44 -14.58 27.60
C GLU A 175 -4.18 -15.37 27.95
N ASN A 176 -3.08 -15.15 27.21
CA ASN A 176 -1.80 -15.78 27.52
C ASN A 176 -1.25 -15.36 28.90
N ALA A 177 -1.43 -14.10 29.29
CA ALA A 177 -1.05 -13.65 30.63
C ALA A 177 -1.86 -14.36 31.71
N GLN A 178 -3.17 -14.54 31.50
CA GLN A 178 -4.04 -15.30 32.41
C GLN A 178 -3.63 -16.78 32.48
N ASN A 179 -3.41 -17.41 31.33
CA ASN A 179 -2.94 -18.79 31.26
C ASN A 179 -1.59 -18.96 31.97
N MET A 180 -0.67 -18.01 31.82
CA MET A 180 0.61 -18.02 32.53
C MET A 180 0.43 -17.89 34.05
N THR A 181 -0.50 -17.04 34.52
CA THR A 181 -0.80 -16.96 35.96
C THR A 181 -1.40 -18.26 36.50
N GLU A 182 -2.25 -18.93 35.73
CA GLU A 182 -2.83 -20.21 36.13
C GLU A 182 -1.78 -21.33 36.13
N ILE A 183 -0.90 -21.38 35.13
CA ILE A 183 0.25 -22.30 35.11
C ILE A 183 1.09 -22.10 36.36
N ASN A 184 1.45 -20.86 36.70
CA ASN A 184 2.23 -20.57 37.90
C ASN A 184 1.52 -21.03 39.18
N ARG A 185 0.20 -20.85 39.28
CA ARG A 185 -0.61 -21.34 40.41
C ARG A 185 -0.56 -22.87 40.51
N LEU A 186 -0.72 -23.56 39.39
CA LEU A 186 -0.64 -25.02 39.33
C LEU A 186 0.76 -25.54 39.67
N THR A 187 1.82 -24.89 39.20
CA THR A 187 3.21 -25.23 39.55
C THR A 187 3.50 -25.05 41.04
N ILE A 188 2.97 -23.99 41.67
CA ILE A 188 3.07 -23.80 43.12
C ILE A 188 2.35 -24.94 43.85
N ASN A 189 1.13 -25.29 43.42
CA ASN A 189 0.37 -26.38 44.01
C ASN A 189 1.08 -27.73 43.87
N GLU A 190 1.63 -28.04 42.69
CA GLU A 190 2.43 -29.24 42.44
C GLU A 190 3.67 -29.29 43.34
N THR A 191 4.34 -28.15 43.54
CA THR A 191 5.49 -28.04 44.45
C THR A 191 5.08 -28.31 45.90
N ASN A 192 3.95 -27.75 46.34
CA ASN A 192 3.40 -27.96 47.67
C ASN A 192 3.04 -29.44 47.89
N LEU A 193 2.33 -30.05 46.95
CA LEU A 193 1.99 -31.48 46.98
C LEU A 193 3.25 -32.36 47.01
N THR A 194 4.27 -32.02 46.22
CA THR A 194 5.55 -32.75 46.21
C THR A 194 6.25 -32.66 47.57
N ASN A 195 6.22 -31.49 48.20
CA ASN A 195 6.78 -31.30 49.54
C ASN A 195 5.99 -32.08 50.60
N GLU A 196 4.66 -32.14 50.48
CA GLU A 196 3.80 -32.91 51.37
C GLU A 196 4.03 -34.43 51.21
N ILE A 197 4.16 -34.92 49.97
CA ILE A 197 4.56 -36.31 49.69
C ILE A 197 5.93 -36.62 50.33
N LYS A 198 6.90 -35.71 50.22
CA LYS A 198 8.21 -35.88 50.88
C LYS A 198 8.09 -35.96 52.40
N ARG A 199 7.24 -35.12 53.02
CA ARG A 199 6.97 -35.16 54.46
C ARG A 199 6.35 -36.49 54.87
N ILE A 200 5.27 -36.91 54.21
CA ILE A 200 4.59 -38.18 54.49
C ILE A 200 5.55 -39.37 54.32
N LYS A 201 6.41 -39.34 53.29
CA LYS A 201 7.42 -40.39 53.08
C LYS A 201 8.44 -40.42 54.23
N ASN A 202 8.86 -39.26 54.73
CA ASN A 202 9.76 -39.15 55.87
C ASN A 202 9.10 -39.64 57.17
N ASP A 203 7.84 -39.26 57.41
CA ASP A 203 7.05 -39.69 58.56
C ASP A 203 6.81 -41.20 58.53
N ASN A 204 6.55 -41.77 57.34
CA ASN A 204 6.44 -43.22 57.15
C ASN A 204 7.77 -43.95 57.33
N SER A 205 8.92 -43.35 56.96
CA SER A 205 10.23 -43.96 57.29
C SER A 205 10.50 -43.97 58.80
N ASN A 206 10.00 -42.97 59.54
CA ASN A 206 10.07 -42.96 61.00
C ASN A 206 9.12 -44.01 61.63
N LEU A 207 7.96 -44.27 61.02
CA LEU A 207 7.05 -45.36 61.41
C LEU A 207 7.60 -46.76 61.08
N LEU A 208 8.46 -46.90 60.08
CA LEU A 208 9.15 -48.17 59.78
C LEU A 208 10.23 -48.54 60.81
N ASP A 209 10.64 -47.60 61.67
CA ASP A 209 11.48 -47.87 62.85
C ASP A 209 10.69 -48.60 63.97
N PHE A 210 9.35 -48.70 63.82
CA PHE A 210 8.47 -49.48 64.69
C PHE A 210 8.50 -51.00 64.44
N LYS A 211 9.39 -51.51 63.56
CA LYS A 211 9.73 -52.94 63.50
C LYS A 211 10.43 -53.45 64.77
N GLY A 212 10.98 -52.56 65.60
CA GLY A 212 11.56 -52.93 66.91
C GLY A 212 10.54 -53.49 67.91
N PHE A 213 9.23 -53.22 67.75
CA PHE A 213 8.23 -53.63 68.75
C PHE A 213 7.89 -55.13 68.69
N GLN A 214 8.04 -55.80 67.55
CA GLN A 214 7.85 -57.26 67.46
C GLN A 214 9.04 -58.06 68.03
N GLU A 215 10.25 -57.50 68.02
CA GLU A 215 11.42 -58.14 68.65
C GLU A 215 11.38 -58.05 70.18
N VAL A 216 10.80 -56.98 70.74
CA VAL A 216 10.66 -56.79 72.20
C VAL A 216 9.64 -57.75 72.82
N GLN A 217 8.53 -58.08 72.14
CA GLN A 217 7.58 -59.08 72.64
C GLN A 217 8.16 -60.50 72.69
N ASN A 218 8.99 -60.87 71.70
CA ASN A 218 9.73 -62.15 71.73
C ASN A 218 10.79 -62.20 72.84
N TYR A 219 11.37 -61.05 73.21
CA TYR A 219 12.34 -60.91 74.30
C TYR A 219 11.72 -61.27 75.67
N GLN A 220 10.51 -60.77 75.94
CA GLN A 220 9.82 -61.03 77.21
C GLN A 220 9.35 -62.49 77.34
N TYR A 221 8.85 -63.09 76.26
CA TYR A 221 8.37 -64.47 76.28
C TYR A 221 9.50 -65.49 76.57
N LEU A 222 10.66 -65.32 75.94
CA LEU A 222 11.79 -66.25 76.11
C LEU A 222 12.50 -66.10 77.47
N GLN A 223 12.58 -64.88 78.03
CA GLN A 223 13.13 -64.68 79.38
C GLN A 223 12.26 -65.34 80.45
N ILE A 224 10.93 -65.20 80.37
CA ILE A 224 9.99 -65.81 81.32
C ILE A 224 10.11 -67.35 81.29
N ILE A 225 10.16 -67.97 80.11
CA ILE A 225 10.27 -69.44 80.03
C ILE A 225 11.59 -69.94 80.63
N SER A 226 12.71 -69.27 80.37
CA SER A 226 14.03 -69.68 80.87
C SER A 226 14.15 -69.64 82.39
N HIS A 227 13.42 -68.75 83.06
CA HIS A 227 13.48 -68.59 84.52
C HIS A 227 12.55 -69.54 85.28
N TYR A 228 11.45 -70.00 84.67
CA TYR A 228 10.41 -70.76 85.38
C TYR A 228 10.32 -72.25 85.00
N ARG A 229 10.95 -72.70 83.89
CA ARG A 229 11.09 -74.13 83.57
C ARG A 229 12.45 -74.43 82.92
N PRO A 230 13.38 -75.11 83.61
CA PRO A 230 14.55 -75.64 82.93
C PRO A 230 14.09 -76.61 81.84
N VAL A 231 14.65 -76.47 80.63
CA VAL A 231 14.35 -77.37 79.51
C VAL A 231 14.83 -78.77 79.89
N GLN A 232 13.94 -79.77 79.93
CA GLN A 232 14.30 -81.13 80.32
C GLN A 232 14.85 -81.97 79.15
N THR A 233 14.42 -81.68 77.91
CA THR A 233 14.88 -82.37 76.69
C THR A 233 14.93 -81.42 75.49
N LYS A 234 15.77 -81.73 74.49
CA LYS A 234 15.93 -80.97 73.22
C LYS A 234 14.62 -80.78 72.45
N GLU A 235 13.65 -81.65 72.66
CA GLU A 235 12.37 -81.66 71.94
C GLU A 235 11.46 -80.49 72.31
N HIS A 236 11.71 -79.85 73.47
CA HIS A 236 10.89 -78.76 73.99
C HIS A 236 11.46 -77.36 73.70
N LEU A 237 12.44 -77.25 72.80
CA LEU A 237 12.98 -75.95 72.41
C LEU A 237 11.95 -75.13 71.61
N PRO A 238 11.75 -73.83 71.92
CA PRO A 238 10.97 -72.94 71.07
C PRO A 238 11.50 -72.95 69.63
N LYS A 239 10.61 -72.93 68.63
CA LYS A 239 10.98 -73.09 67.21
C LYS A 239 12.17 -72.22 66.78
N ILE A 240 12.17 -70.94 67.15
CA ILE A 240 13.25 -70.00 66.81
C ILE A 240 14.60 -70.34 67.49
N VAL A 241 14.55 -70.90 68.70
CA VAL A 241 15.72 -71.36 69.46
C VAL A 241 16.23 -72.68 68.89
N LYS A 242 15.32 -73.58 68.50
CA LYS A 242 15.63 -74.85 67.85
C LYS A 242 16.31 -74.62 66.50
N GLU A 243 15.80 -73.71 65.67
CA GLU A 243 16.42 -73.36 64.39
C GLU A 243 17.84 -72.80 64.57
N LEU A 244 18.05 -71.94 65.58
CA LEU A 244 19.38 -71.44 65.91
C LEU A 244 20.31 -72.58 66.37
N TYR A 245 19.83 -73.44 67.27
CA TYR A 245 20.58 -74.59 67.76
C TYR A 245 20.95 -75.55 66.63
N ASP A 246 19.98 -75.93 65.78
CA ASP A 246 20.18 -76.82 64.64
C ASP A 246 21.18 -76.22 63.64
N ASN A 247 21.14 -74.91 63.41
CA ASN A 247 22.14 -74.22 62.59
C ASN A 247 23.53 -74.25 63.23
N LEU A 248 23.65 -74.02 64.54
CA LEU A 248 24.94 -74.11 65.24
C LEU A 248 25.50 -75.53 65.20
N VAL A 249 24.66 -76.55 65.41
CA VAL A 249 25.02 -77.97 65.30
C VAL A 249 25.49 -78.29 63.88
N LYS A 250 24.67 -77.97 62.87
CA LYS A 250 24.95 -78.28 61.46
C LYS A 250 26.27 -77.69 60.97
N ASN A 251 26.64 -76.52 61.49
CA ASN A 251 27.89 -75.85 61.11
C ASN A 251 29.08 -76.20 62.03
N GLY A 252 28.89 -77.05 63.05
CA GLY A 252 29.95 -77.41 64.01
C GLY A 252 30.39 -76.24 64.92
N LEU A 253 29.51 -75.26 65.13
CA LEU A 253 29.83 -73.99 65.80
C LEU A 253 29.38 -73.92 67.26
N LEU A 254 28.91 -75.03 67.84
CA LEU A 254 28.44 -75.07 69.22
C LEU A 254 29.50 -74.58 70.22
N ASN A 255 30.72 -75.10 70.17
CA ASN A 255 31.79 -74.69 71.08
C ASN A 255 32.21 -73.22 70.86
N GLU A 256 32.18 -72.77 69.61
CA GLU A 256 32.48 -71.37 69.27
C GLU A 256 31.41 -70.44 69.85
N PHE A 257 30.14 -70.79 69.67
CA PHE A 257 29.01 -70.10 70.27
C PHE A 257 29.12 -70.04 71.79
N TYR A 258 29.43 -71.14 72.47
CA TYR A 258 29.60 -71.15 73.92
C TYR A 258 30.72 -70.20 74.38
N SER A 259 31.86 -70.22 73.68
CA SER A 259 32.99 -69.32 74.00
C SER A 259 32.61 -67.85 73.81
N VAL A 260 31.88 -67.52 72.75
CA VAL A 260 31.38 -66.16 72.49
C VAL A 260 30.33 -65.77 73.54
N ALA A 261 29.39 -66.67 73.85
CA ALA A 261 28.36 -66.42 74.83
C ALA A 261 28.97 -66.15 76.20
N GLN A 262 29.88 -67.01 76.66
CA GLN A 262 30.60 -66.85 77.92
C GLN A 262 31.39 -65.54 77.99
N PHE A 263 32.06 -65.15 76.90
CA PHE A 263 32.74 -63.85 76.80
C PHE A 263 31.76 -62.69 76.97
N LEU A 264 30.58 -62.74 76.33
CA LEU A 264 29.60 -61.67 76.39
C LEU A 264 28.89 -61.57 77.76
N THR A 265 28.71 -62.67 78.49
CA THR A 265 28.08 -62.65 79.82
C THR A 265 29.07 -62.42 80.96
N ASN A 266 30.26 -63.01 80.91
CA ASN A 266 31.20 -63.05 82.03
C ASN A 266 32.52 -62.29 81.75
N GLY A 267 32.70 -61.74 80.54
CA GLY A 267 33.97 -61.16 80.10
C GLY A 267 35.01 -62.21 79.70
N GLY A 268 36.15 -61.78 79.17
CA GLY A 268 37.25 -62.64 78.73
C GLY A 268 37.95 -62.10 77.49
N ASP A 269 38.56 -62.99 76.70
CA ASP A 269 39.07 -62.68 75.36
C ASP A 269 38.47 -63.67 74.34
N VAL A 270 37.92 -63.14 73.26
CA VAL A 270 37.42 -63.92 72.13
C VAL A 270 37.68 -63.15 70.83
N ALA A 271 38.15 -63.86 69.81
CA ALA A 271 38.44 -63.23 68.52
C ALA A 271 37.16 -62.60 67.92
N THR A 272 37.24 -61.32 67.50
CA THR A 272 36.11 -60.55 66.94
C THR A 272 35.39 -61.27 65.80
N LYS A 273 36.14 -61.99 64.96
CA LYS A 273 35.59 -62.78 63.85
C LYS A 273 34.58 -63.85 64.31
N LYS A 274 34.77 -64.43 65.50
CA LYS A 274 33.83 -65.38 66.10
C LYS A 274 32.53 -64.70 66.51
N ILE A 275 32.63 -63.49 67.07
CA ILE A 275 31.47 -62.67 67.44
C ILE A 275 30.68 -62.29 66.19
N GLU A 276 31.34 -61.79 65.15
CA GLU A 276 30.70 -61.42 63.88
C GLU A 276 29.98 -62.61 63.23
N ARG A 277 30.57 -63.79 63.28
CA ARG A 277 29.92 -65.02 62.82
C ARG A 277 28.68 -65.37 63.63
N MET A 278 28.72 -65.17 64.95
CA MET A 278 27.53 -65.32 65.80
C MET A 278 26.47 -64.24 65.53
N VAL A 279 26.86 -63.06 65.03
CA VAL A 279 25.93 -62.03 64.54
C VAL A 279 25.25 -62.48 63.24
N GLU A 280 26.00 -63.01 62.29
CA GLU A 280 25.45 -63.56 61.04
C GLU A 280 24.44 -64.69 61.29
N LEU A 281 24.71 -65.55 62.28
CA LEU A 281 23.83 -66.63 62.69
C LEU A 281 22.66 -66.18 63.58
N LYS A 282 22.54 -64.88 63.86
CA LYS A 282 21.52 -64.30 64.74
C LYS A 282 21.55 -64.83 66.18
N ALA A 283 22.69 -65.34 66.64
CA ALA A 283 22.93 -65.74 68.02
C ALA A 283 23.35 -64.55 68.90
N VAL A 284 23.98 -63.55 68.28
CA VAL A 284 24.43 -62.28 68.87
C VAL A 284 23.86 -61.14 68.02
N TYR A 285 23.63 -59.98 68.61
CA TYR A 285 23.33 -58.77 67.86
C TYR A 285 24.33 -57.66 68.21
N LYS A 286 24.63 -56.82 67.23
CA LYS A 286 25.46 -55.62 67.37
C LYS A 286 24.55 -54.38 67.38
N PHE A 287 24.75 -53.47 68.32
CA PHE A 287 23.99 -52.21 68.33
C PHE A 287 24.45 -51.31 67.18
N LYS A 288 23.50 -50.73 66.41
CA LYS A 288 23.80 -49.95 65.18
C LYS A 288 24.80 -48.80 65.40
N ASN A 289 24.87 -48.25 66.61
CA ASN A 289 25.67 -47.07 66.94
C ASN A 289 26.69 -47.32 68.08
N SER A 290 26.95 -48.58 68.46
CA SER A 290 28.02 -48.90 69.39
C SER A 290 28.74 -50.19 69.00
N ASN A 291 30.00 -50.33 69.44
CA ASN A 291 30.73 -51.59 69.31
C ASN A 291 30.32 -52.62 70.38
N GLU A 292 29.15 -52.45 70.99
CA GLU A 292 28.61 -53.42 71.94
C GLU A 292 27.93 -54.57 71.21
N TYR A 293 28.20 -55.77 71.71
CA TYR A 293 27.59 -57.01 71.26
C TYR A 293 26.84 -57.63 72.44
N ARG A 294 25.67 -58.20 72.18
CA ARG A 294 24.89 -58.93 73.19
C ARG A 294 24.29 -60.19 72.60
N LEU A 295 24.12 -61.22 73.41
CA LEU A 295 23.37 -62.40 73.01
C LEU A 295 21.94 -62.00 72.64
N THR A 296 21.44 -62.51 71.52
CA THR A 296 20.00 -62.42 71.21
C THR A 296 19.21 -63.21 72.25
N PRO A 297 17.88 -63.00 72.40
CA PRO A 297 17.06 -63.82 73.30
C PRO A 297 17.25 -65.31 73.10
N SER A 298 17.29 -65.75 71.84
CA SER A 298 17.51 -67.15 71.48
C SER A 298 18.92 -67.60 71.85
N GLY A 299 19.94 -66.79 71.61
CA GLY A 299 21.31 -67.07 72.05
C GLY A 299 21.43 -67.16 73.58
N ASN A 300 20.87 -66.20 74.31
CA ASN A 300 20.90 -66.21 75.77
C ASN A 300 20.14 -67.41 76.35
N PHE A 301 18.99 -67.76 75.77
CA PHE A 301 18.22 -68.95 76.15
C PHE A 301 19.05 -70.23 75.95
N LEU A 302 19.74 -70.37 74.82
CA LEU A 302 20.63 -71.50 74.56
C LEU A 302 21.80 -71.54 75.53
N TYR A 303 22.39 -70.39 75.86
CA TYR A 303 23.51 -70.29 76.78
C TYR A 303 23.11 -70.69 78.21
N ILE A 304 21.98 -70.19 78.71
CA ILE A 304 21.48 -70.54 80.05
C ILE A 304 21.16 -72.03 80.14
N ASN A 305 20.61 -72.63 79.08
CA ASN A 305 20.27 -74.06 79.04
C ASN A 305 21.38 -74.94 78.45
N TRP A 306 22.60 -74.42 78.30
CA TRP A 306 23.68 -75.08 77.57
C TRP A 306 24.01 -76.48 78.09
N VAL A 307 24.08 -76.60 79.42
CA VAL A 307 24.42 -77.86 80.13
C VAL A 307 23.45 -78.98 79.74
N VAL A 308 22.14 -78.68 79.68
CA VAL A 308 21.12 -79.67 79.35
C VAL A 308 21.12 -80.01 77.86
N LEU A 309 21.41 -79.04 76.99
CA LEU A 309 21.36 -79.23 75.54
C LEU A 309 22.58 -79.97 74.99
N VAL A 310 23.78 -79.71 75.53
CA VAL A 310 25.01 -80.33 75.01
C VAL A 310 25.39 -81.59 75.78
N GLY A 311 24.71 -81.89 76.89
CA GLY A 311 24.89 -83.13 77.63
C GLY A 311 26.29 -83.23 78.24
N VAL A 312 26.80 -82.12 78.75
CA VAL A 312 28.06 -82.10 79.50
C VAL A 312 27.72 -82.47 80.94
N GLY A 313 27.58 -83.78 81.15
CA GLY A 313 27.71 -84.45 82.44
C GLY A 313 28.98 -85.27 82.44
#